data_AF-C0NHQ9-F1
#
_entry.id   AF-C0NHQ9-F1
#
_cell.length_a   1.000
_cell.length_b   1.000
_cell.length_c   1.000
_cell.angle_alpha   90.00
_cell.angle_beta   90.00
_cell.angle_gamma   90.00
#
_symmetry.space_group_name_H-M   'P 1'
#
loop_
_entity.id
_entity.type
_entity.pdbx_description
1 polymer ?
#
loop_
_entity_poly.entity_id
_entity_poly.type
_entity_poly.pdbx_seq_one_letter_code
_entity_poly.pdbx_strand_id
1 'polypeptide(L)'
;MPNLPLQQAVTIIIAKARAVAAAPPPPPPPPPPLSSTTVPHQRSINNLALFLLPLLLGILISYIAVPSSTLIILTASVRTTFLNPAAPFHITLLRTRGYSVEGEGKKIVVSTSTSTSTSTGVSAEVAMAPSARTPVYFLSHGGPDIMYDQNHPAYRKLQEIGHEITTKVKPRAVVVFSAHWQASRDTVEVNNAEITELIYDFYGFPSHYYEEKFPNVGSRQVAQKVIDAIRGAGMKAEGVKRGLDHGVWASFKCAFDPDHNPLNVPIVQVSLFKTEDPIQHYRLGQAIAKLREENIQIIVSGMAVHNLRDLRFTFGDSTPMPYTASFDEALRDAVTTPPAQREKALADLLKRGDARQAHPTFDHLLPIHVGAGAAGDDVGKRLWTLKEGSMSWAQFRFGEIGAE
;
A
#
# COMPACT_ATOMS: atom_id res chain seq x y z
N MET A 1 18.09 23.21 0.29
CA MET A 1 18.26 23.00 -1.16
C MET A 1 17.34 24.01 -1.85
N PRO A 2 17.82 24.89 -2.74
CA PRO A 2 16.94 25.86 -3.37
C PRO A 2 15.94 25.13 -4.29
N ASN A 3 14.67 25.51 -4.19
CA ASN A 3 13.55 24.95 -4.93
C ASN A 3 13.83 24.91 -6.43
N LEU A 4 13.90 23.70 -7.01
CA LEU A 4 13.78 23.53 -8.45
C LEU A 4 12.29 23.78 -8.80
N PRO A 5 11.96 24.72 -9.70
CA PRO A 5 10.57 24.89 -10.14
C PRO A 5 10.04 23.58 -10.70
N LEU A 6 8.79 23.21 -10.37
CA LEU A 6 8.09 21.99 -10.81
C LEU A 6 8.33 21.66 -12.31
N GLN A 7 8.49 22.69 -13.15
CA GLN A 7 8.78 22.58 -14.58
C GLN A 7 10.09 21.83 -14.92
N GLN A 8 11.16 21.97 -14.12
CA GLN A 8 12.44 21.30 -14.40
C GLN A 8 12.44 19.83 -13.98
N ALA A 9 11.78 19.48 -12.87
CA ALA A 9 11.56 18.08 -12.48
C ALA A 9 10.71 17.33 -13.52
N VAL A 10 9.68 18.00 -14.05
CA VAL A 10 8.78 17.47 -15.08
C VAL A 10 9.48 17.27 -16.44
N THR A 11 10.41 18.16 -16.82
CA THR A 11 11.18 18.01 -18.07
C THR A 11 12.05 16.75 -18.06
N ILE A 12 12.60 16.38 -16.91
CA ILE A 12 13.41 15.16 -16.74
C ILE A 12 12.55 13.90 -16.87
N ILE A 13 11.33 13.90 -16.34
CA ILE A 13 10.39 12.78 -16.43
C ILE A 13 9.98 12.54 -17.90
N ILE A 14 9.73 13.61 -18.69
CA ILE A 14 9.34 13.49 -20.10
C ILE A 14 10.50 13.01 -20.99
N ALA A 15 11.72 13.50 -20.78
CA ALA A 15 12.89 13.03 -21.53
C ALA A 15 13.18 11.54 -21.27
N LYS A 16 12.97 11.07 -20.02
CA LYS A 16 13.15 9.66 -19.67
C LYS A 16 11.97 8.78 -20.08
N ALA A 17 10.72 9.24 -20.02
CA ALA A 17 9.58 8.48 -20.52
C ALA A 17 9.69 8.22 -22.04
N ARG A 18 10.23 9.17 -22.81
CA ARG A 18 10.57 8.98 -24.23
C ARG A 18 11.67 7.92 -24.43
N ALA A 19 12.65 7.86 -23.54
CA ALA A 19 13.71 6.85 -23.59
C ALA A 19 13.23 5.45 -23.19
N VAL A 20 12.33 5.34 -22.20
CA VAL A 20 11.77 4.06 -21.72
C VAL A 20 10.77 3.47 -22.70
N ALA A 21 9.96 4.30 -23.38
CA ALA A 21 9.07 3.83 -24.44
C ALA A 21 9.81 3.38 -25.73
N ALA A 22 11.08 3.76 -25.88
CA ALA A 22 11.93 3.39 -27.02
C ALA A 22 12.98 2.30 -26.68
N ALA A 23 13.14 1.94 -25.41
CA ALA A 23 14.09 0.91 -24.99
C ALA A 23 13.47 -0.49 -25.10
N PRO A 24 14.20 -1.49 -25.64
CA PRO A 24 13.76 -2.88 -25.56
C PRO A 24 13.61 -3.30 -24.07
N PRO A 25 12.66 -4.18 -23.73
CA PRO A 25 12.50 -4.66 -22.36
C PRO A 25 13.82 -5.26 -21.84
N PRO A 26 14.16 -5.06 -20.55
CA PRO A 26 15.34 -5.70 -19.98
C PRO A 26 15.22 -7.24 -20.08
N PRO A 27 16.35 -7.96 -20.23
CA PRO A 27 16.33 -9.42 -20.28
C PRO A 27 15.72 -10.01 -18.99
N PRO A 28 15.06 -11.17 -19.05
CA PRO A 28 14.55 -11.84 -17.85
C PRO A 28 15.68 -12.15 -16.86
N PRO A 29 15.41 -12.19 -15.55
CA PRO A 29 16.41 -12.60 -14.56
C PRO A 29 16.93 -14.01 -14.86
N PRO A 30 18.19 -14.33 -14.51
CA PRO A 30 18.75 -15.65 -14.75
C PRO A 30 17.93 -16.74 -14.01
N PRO A 31 17.79 -17.95 -14.57
CA PRO A 31 17.10 -19.04 -13.88
C PRO A 31 17.81 -19.39 -12.56
N PRO A 32 17.07 -19.87 -11.54
CA PRO A 32 17.67 -20.35 -10.30
C PRO A 32 18.63 -21.52 -10.57
N PRO A 33 19.66 -21.73 -9.74
CA PRO A 33 20.60 -22.84 -9.90
C PRO A 33 19.85 -24.19 -9.81
N LEU A 34 20.02 -25.01 -10.86
CA LEU A 34 19.52 -26.39 -10.90
C LEU A 34 20.24 -27.21 -9.83
N SER A 35 19.54 -27.56 -8.75
CA SER A 35 19.97 -28.63 -7.87
C SER A 35 19.74 -29.97 -8.56
N SER A 36 20.82 -30.74 -8.67
CA SER A 36 20.86 -32.05 -9.30
C SER A 36 20.11 -33.09 -8.45
N THR A 37 18.98 -33.59 -8.94
CA THR A 37 18.49 -34.93 -8.60
C THR A 37 18.12 -35.70 -9.86
N THR A 38 18.56 -36.93 -9.85
CA THR A 38 18.66 -37.94 -10.90
C THR A 38 17.33 -38.53 -11.40
N VAL A 39 17.16 -38.56 -12.74
CA VAL A 39 16.84 -39.74 -13.63
C VAL A 39 15.40 -40.37 -13.50
N PRO A 40 14.76 -40.97 -14.54
CA PRO A 40 14.36 -40.50 -15.88
C PRO A 40 12.97 -41.07 -16.36
N HIS A 41 12.63 -40.84 -17.64
CA HIS A 41 11.74 -41.64 -18.52
C HIS A 41 10.22 -41.68 -18.31
N GLN A 42 9.45 -41.05 -19.22
CA GLN A 42 8.49 -41.78 -20.06
C GLN A 42 8.11 -41.01 -21.35
N ARG A 43 7.94 -41.78 -22.42
CA ARG A 43 7.69 -41.40 -23.83
C ARG A 43 6.23 -40.95 -24.06
N SER A 44 5.99 -40.05 -25.03
CA SER A 44 5.05 -40.29 -26.14
C SER A 44 5.08 -39.17 -27.19
N ILE A 45 5.00 -39.58 -28.43
CA ILE A 45 5.00 -38.86 -29.72
C ILE A 45 3.57 -38.33 -30.00
N ASN A 46 3.42 -37.19 -30.69
CA ASN A 46 2.58 -37.01 -31.91
C ASN A 46 2.06 -35.57 -32.13
N ASN A 47 2.02 -35.20 -33.42
CA ASN A 47 1.19 -34.19 -34.08
C ASN A 47 1.63 -32.72 -33.97
N LEU A 48 1.50 -31.82 -34.95
CA LEU A 48 1.20 -31.83 -36.39
C LEU A 48 1.27 -30.34 -36.82
N ALA A 49 1.58 -30.08 -38.09
CA ALA A 49 1.15 -28.93 -38.90
C ALA A 49 1.82 -27.54 -38.74
N LEU A 50 2.43 -27.15 -39.87
CA LEU A 50 2.83 -25.82 -40.30
C LEU A 50 1.65 -24.83 -40.41
N PHE A 51 1.90 -23.55 -40.12
CA PHE A 51 1.14 -22.42 -40.66
C PHE A 51 2.09 -21.29 -41.13
N LEU A 52 1.93 -20.94 -42.40
CA LEU A 52 2.36 -19.76 -43.17
C LEU A 52 1.80 -18.47 -42.50
N LEU A 53 2.22 -17.20 -42.64
CA LEU A 53 2.85 -16.37 -43.68
C LEU A 53 3.06 -14.96 -43.03
N PRO A 54 4.06 -14.11 -43.39
CA PRO A 54 4.08 -12.70 -42.94
C PRO A 54 3.51 -11.73 -44.01
N LEU A 55 2.88 -10.63 -43.57
CA LEU A 55 2.27 -9.59 -44.41
C LEU A 55 3.08 -8.27 -44.36
N LEU A 56 3.15 -7.63 -45.54
CA LEU A 56 3.72 -6.33 -45.95
C LEU A 56 3.29 -5.13 -45.05
N LEU A 57 3.89 -3.91 -45.04
CA LEU A 57 4.21 -3.00 -46.16
C LEU A 57 4.82 -1.66 -45.62
N GLY A 58 5.79 -1.07 -46.34
CA GLY A 58 6.08 0.40 -46.52
C GLY A 58 6.53 1.23 -45.29
N ILE A 59 7.61 2.03 -45.31
CA ILE A 59 7.87 3.21 -46.15
C ILE A 59 9.37 3.54 -46.12
N LEU A 60 9.89 3.93 -47.30
CA LEU A 60 11.26 4.38 -47.58
C LEU A 60 11.28 5.93 -47.63
N ILE A 61 12.14 6.60 -46.85
CA ILE A 61 12.61 7.96 -47.16
C ILE A 61 14.12 8.01 -46.91
N SER A 62 14.82 8.58 -47.89
CA SER A 62 16.24 8.48 -48.11
C SER A 62 17.00 9.75 -47.72
N TYR A 63 18.31 9.58 -47.56
CA TYR A 63 19.40 10.45 -48.01
C TYR A 63 19.99 11.57 -47.11
N ILE A 64 21.30 11.37 -46.88
CA ILE A 64 22.44 12.31 -46.93
C ILE A 64 23.09 12.73 -45.60
N ALA A 65 24.40 12.44 -45.57
CA ALA A 65 25.38 12.58 -44.51
C ALA A 65 26.14 13.90 -44.58
N VAL A 66 26.65 14.40 -43.43
CA VAL A 66 27.97 15.10 -43.28
C VAL A 66 28.44 14.97 -41.81
N PRO A 67 29.73 14.66 -41.51
CA PRO A 67 30.23 14.49 -40.14
C PRO A 67 31.22 15.60 -39.66
N SER A 68 31.46 15.60 -38.34
CA SER A 68 32.68 16.03 -37.61
C SER A 68 33.02 17.53 -37.44
N SER A 69 33.08 18.02 -36.19
CA SER A 69 34.21 18.77 -35.60
C SER A 69 34.01 19.10 -34.11
N THR A 70 35.10 18.92 -33.36
CA THR A 70 35.34 18.92 -31.92
C THR A 70 35.20 20.29 -31.22
N LEU A 71 34.75 20.31 -29.94
CA LEU A 71 35.19 21.32 -28.97
C LEU A 71 35.27 20.71 -27.55
N ILE A 72 36.47 20.70 -26.99
CA ILE A 72 36.81 20.37 -25.59
C ILE A 72 36.88 21.70 -24.82
N ILE A 73 36.20 21.79 -23.67
CA ILE A 73 36.49 22.81 -22.64
C ILE A 73 36.58 22.10 -21.29
N LEU A 74 37.71 22.30 -20.62
CA LEU A 74 38.11 21.68 -19.35
C LEU A 74 38.70 22.79 -18.46
N THR A 75 38.02 23.13 -17.36
CA THR A 75 38.54 23.95 -16.23
C THR A 75 37.69 23.60 -14.99
N ALA A 76 38.18 22.83 -14.00
CA ALA A 76 39.10 23.19 -12.91
C ALA A 76 38.48 24.02 -11.76
N SER A 77 38.12 23.28 -10.70
CA SER A 77 38.03 23.59 -9.25
C SER A 77 38.24 25.01 -8.71
N VAL A 78 37.30 25.49 -7.88
CA VAL A 78 37.58 26.35 -6.71
C VAL A 78 36.71 25.90 -5.52
N ARG A 79 37.38 25.55 -4.41
CA ARG A 79 36.81 25.41 -3.07
C ARG A 79 36.57 26.79 -2.46
N THR A 80 35.44 26.98 -1.78
CA THR A 80 35.30 28.00 -0.73
C THR A 80 34.63 27.37 0.49
N THR A 81 35.43 27.22 1.53
CA THR A 81 35.06 26.92 2.91
C THR A 81 34.49 28.19 3.55
N PHE A 82 33.35 28.09 4.23
CA PHE A 82 32.98 29.01 5.30
C PHE A 82 32.55 28.21 6.54
N LEU A 83 33.36 28.34 7.59
CA LEU A 83 33.09 27.98 8.97
C LEU A 83 32.25 29.10 9.62
N ASN A 84 31.20 28.77 10.39
CA ASN A 84 31.07 29.24 11.78
C ASN A 84 29.95 28.49 12.55
N PRO A 85 30.14 28.08 13.84
CA PRO A 85 29.25 27.23 14.63
C PRO A 85 28.50 27.98 15.75
N ALA A 86 27.37 27.43 16.22
CA ALA A 86 26.68 27.63 17.53
C ALA A 86 25.22 27.16 17.37
N ALA A 87 24.51 26.48 18.26
CA ALA A 87 24.71 25.84 19.57
C ALA A 87 23.44 24.94 19.81
N PRO A 88 23.17 24.40 21.01
CA PRO A 88 23.42 23.03 21.44
C PRO A 88 22.20 22.09 21.50
N PHE A 89 22.50 20.79 21.63
CA PHE A 89 21.61 19.69 22.00
C PHE A 89 20.89 19.92 23.34
N HIS A 90 19.60 19.55 23.41
CA HIS A 90 18.90 19.25 24.66
C HIS A 90 18.59 17.75 24.74
N ILE A 91 19.20 17.08 25.72
CA ILE A 91 18.84 15.74 26.19
C ILE A 91 17.95 15.94 27.42
N THR A 92 16.69 15.49 27.35
CA THR A 92 15.83 15.38 28.53
C THR A 92 15.78 13.92 28.95
N LEU A 93 16.42 13.64 30.08
CA LEU A 93 16.40 12.38 30.80
C LEU A 93 15.15 12.36 31.70
N LEU A 94 14.14 11.54 31.40
CA LEU A 94 13.03 11.28 32.32
C LEU A 94 13.27 9.94 33.04
N ARG A 95 13.56 10.09 34.34
CA ARG A 95 13.73 9.03 35.35
C ARG A 95 12.52 8.09 35.40
N THR A 96 12.78 6.80 35.24
CA THR A 96 11.94 5.73 35.79
C THR A 96 12.17 5.62 37.29
N ARG A 97 11.12 5.74 38.10
CA ARG A 97 11.13 5.43 39.54
C ARG A 97 10.67 3.99 39.70
N GLY A 98 11.61 3.09 40.01
CA GLY A 98 11.30 1.77 40.55
C GLY A 98 10.95 1.86 42.03
N TYR A 99 10.00 1.04 42.46
CA TYR A 99 9.89 0.55 43.82
C TYR A 99 9.61 -0.96 43.73
N SER A 100 10.60 -1.75 44.14
CA SER A 100 10.41 -3.04 44.79
C SER A 100 10.86 -2.86 46.23
N VAL A 101 10.20 -3.50 47.18
CA VAL A 101 10.80 -4.32 48.25
C VAL A 101 9.64 -4.96 49.04
N GLU A 102 9.80 -6.27 49.23
CA GLU A 102 8.99 -7.24 49.97
C GLU A 102 8.90 -6.92 51.48
N GLY A 103 7.96 -7.57 52.19
CA GLY A 103 8.02 -7.63 53.65
C GLY A 103 6.77 -8.12 54.37
N GLU A 104 6.67 -9.44 54.52
CA GLU A 104 6.17 -10.17 55.70
C GLU A 104 4.74 -9.91 56.26
N GLY A 105 3.87 -10.88 55.97
CA GLY A 105 3.39 -11.83 57.00
C GLY A 105 2.60 -11.29 58.21
N LYS A 106 1.28 -11.45 58.17
CA LYS A 106 0.49 -11.85 59.36
C LYS A 106 -0.86 -12.46 58.96
N LYS A 107 -1.02 -13.76 59.29
CA LYS A 107 -2.26 -14.52 59.26
C LYS A 107 -3.25 -13.93 60.27
N ILE A 108 -4.48 -13.65 59.85
CA ILE A 108 -5.63 -13.50 60.75
C ILE A 108 -6.65 -14.56 60.33
N VAL A 109 -6.92 -15.48 61.25
CA VAL A 109 -7.98 -16.47 61.21
C VAL A 109 -9.20 -15.82 61.84
N VAL A 110 -10.32 -15.74 61.11
CA VAL A 110 -11.63 -15.42 61.68
C VAL A 110 -12.60 -16.54 61.33
N SER A 111 -13.11 -17.18 62.37
CA SER A 111 -14.09 -18.25 62.32
C SER A 111 -15.50 -17.71 62.10
N THR A 112 -16.27 -18.52 61.40
CA THR A 112 -17.61 -18.33 60.84
C THR A 112 -18.73 -18.05 61.83
N SER A 113 -19.64 -17.15 61.45
CA SER A 113 -21.05 -17.18 61.87
C SER A 113 -21.96 -17.17 60.63
N THR A 114 -22.71 -18.24 60.47
CA THR A 114 -23.64 -18.52 59.37
C THR A 114 -24.87 -17.64 59.48
N SER A 115 -25.14 -16.82 58.46
CA SER A 115 -26.46 -16.22 58.22
C SER A 115 -26.90 -16.57 56.80
N THR A 116 -27.93 -17.39 56.72
CA THR A 116 -28.57 -17.85 55.49
C THR A 116 -29.32 -16.68 54.84
N SER A 117 -28.72 -16.07 53.82
CA SER A 117 -29.45 -15.21 52.88
C SER A 117 -29.34 -15.80 51.48
N THR A 118 -30.49 -16.14 50.93
CA THR A 118 -30.70 -16.56 49.54
C THR A 118 -30.42 -15.38 48.63
N SER A 119 -29.17 -15.19 48.21
CA SER A 119 -28.83 -14.31 47.09
C SER A 119 -28.71 -15.16 45.83
N THR A 120 -29.64 -14.97 44.90
CA THR A 120 -29.51 -15.44 43.52
C THR A 120 -28.25 -14.84 42.90
N GLY A 121 -27.19 -15.65 42.86
CA GLY A 121 -25.93 -15.32 42.20
C GLY A 121 -26.13 -15.25 40.70
N VAL A 122 -26.51 -14.08 40.20
CA VAL A 122 -26.28 -13.73 38.80
C VAL A 122 -24.77 -13.60 38.65
N SER A 123 -24.17 -14.58 37.98
CA SER A 123 -22.79 -14.46 37.53
C SER A 123 -22.73 -13.26 36.59
N ALA A 124 -22.21 -12.14 37.09
CA ALA A 124 -21.83 -11.01 36.26
C ALA A 124 -20.62 -11.49 35.44
N GLU A 125 -20.91 -12.05 34.27
CA GLU A 125 -19.96 -12.13 33.19
C GLU A 125 -19.44 -10.70 32.99
N VAL A 126 -18.19 -10.46 33.38
CA VAL A 126 -17.51 -9.20 33.11
C VAL A 126 -17.39 -9.13 31.59
N ALA A 127 -18.39 -8.49 30.97
CA ALA A 127 -18.33 -8.12 29.57
C ALA A 127 -17.11 -7.21 29.43
N MET A 128 -16.00 -7.79 28.99
CA MET A 128 -14.85 -7.02 28.53
C MET A 128 -15.40 -6.01 27.53
N ALA A 129 -15.19 -4.72 27.80
CA ALA A 129 -15.49 -3.67 26.83
C ALA A 129 -14.94 -4.14 25.48
N PRO A 130 -15.72 -4.11 24.39
CA PRO A 130 -15.26 -4.60 23.11
C PRO A 130 -13.92 -3.94 22.81
N SER A 131 -12.86 -4.75 22.73
CA SER A 131 -11.54 -4.32 22.26
C SER A 131 -11.78 -3.42 21.05
N ALA A 132 -11.31 -2.17 21.09
CA ALA A 132 -11.61 -1.19 20.07
C ALA A 132 -11.13 -1.72 18.71
N ARG A 133 -12.09 -2.21 17.90
CA ARG A 133 -11.84 -2.73 16.57
C ARG A 133 -11.22 -1.63 15.72
N THR A 134 -10.03 -1.84 15.17
CA THR A 134 -9.37 -0.81 14.34
C THR A 134 -10.24 -0.47 13.13
N PRO A 135 -10.29 0.78 12.64
CA PRO A 135 -10.92 1.08 11.35
C PRO A 135 -10.18 0.38 10.19
N VAL A 136 -10.70 0.50 8.97
CA VAL A 136 -9.99 0.09 7.73
C VAL A 136 -9.76 1.33 6.87
N TYR A 137 -8.53 1.53 6.39
CA TYR A 137 -8.20 2.67 5.53
C TYR A 137 -7.98 2.23 4.09
N PHE A 138 -8.51 3.00 3.15
CA PHE A 138 -8.07 2.99 1.77
C PHE A 138 -7.20 4.21 1.51
N LEU A 139 -6.00 3.97 1.01
CA LEU A 139 -5.07 5.01 0.63
C LEU A 139 -4.96 5.08 -0.89
N SER A 140 -5.32 6.24 -1.46
CA SER A 140 -4.86 6.61 -2.80
C SER A 140 -3.39 7.01 -2.68
N HIS A 141 -2.48 6.12 -3.10
CA HIS A 141 -1.05 6.20 -2.76
C HIS A 141 -0.23 7.20 -3.58
N GLY A 142 -0.66 7.55 -4.80
CA GLY A 142 0.13 8.40 -5.69
C GLY A 142 1.31 7.71 -6.39
N GLY A 143 1.92 8.44 -7.33
CA GLY A 143 3.24 8.06 -7.81
C GLY A 143 4.31 8.25 -6.72
N PRO A 144 5.54 7.76 -6.93
CA PRO A 144 6.63 7.93 -5.97
C PRO A 144 7.02 9.41 -5.76
N ASP A 145 6.60 10.33 -6.62
CA ASP A 145 6.77 11.77 -6.46
C ASP A 145 6.05 12.37 -5.25
N ILE A 146 4.99 11.74 -4.76
CA ILE A 146 4.25 12.25 -3.59
C ILE A 146 5.18 12.42 -2.38
N MET A 147 6.20 11.56 -2.22
CA MET A 147 7.11 11.64 -1.06
C MET A 147 8.00 12.89 -1.06
N TYR A 148 8.08 13.61 -2.18
CA TYR A 148 8.85 14.85 -2.31
C TYR A 148 7.96 16.07 -2.58
N ASP A 149 6.73 15.89 -3.06
CA ASP A 149 5.80 16.99 -3.28
C ASP A 149 5.01 17.34 -2.01
N GLN A 150 5.70 17.94 -1.04
CA GLN A 150 5.12 18.35 0.24
C GLN A 150 4.04 19.45 0.10
N ASN A 151 4.01 20.13 -1.05
CA ASN A 151 2.98 21.14 -1.34
C ASN A 151 1.69 20.52 -1.85
N HIS A 152 1.74 19.28 -2.37
CA HIS A 152 0.57 18.56 -2.83
C HIS A 152 -0.41 18.33 -1.67
N PRO A 153 -1.71 18.69 -1.80
CA PRO A 153 -2.69 18.50 -0.74
C PRO A 153 -2.81 17.05 -0.24
N ALA A 154 -2.58 16.07 -1.12
CA ALA A 154 -2.59 14.65 -0.76
C ALA A 154 -1.48 14.29 0.25
N TYR A 155 -0.31 14.94 0.18
CA TYR A 155 0.79 14.71 1.12
C TYR A 155 0.34 15.00 2.56
N ARG A 156 -0.27 16.16 2.78
CA ARG A 156 -0.79 16.54 4.10
C ARG A 156 -1.90 15.62 4.56
N LYS A 157 -2.78 15.18 3.65
CA LYS A 157 -3.85 14.25 4.01
C LYS A 157 -3.30 12.90 4.46
N LEU A 158 -2.26 12.39 3.80
CA LEU A 158 -1.57 11.17 4.22
C LEU A 158 -0.95 11.34 5.61
N GLN A 159 -0.29 12.49 5.87
CA GLN A 159 0.24 12.83 7.21
C GLN A 159 -0.87 12.83 8.28
N GLU A 160 -2.03 13.44 8.00
CA GLU A 160 -3.16 13.46 8.93
C GLU A 160 -3.68 12.04 9.25
N ILE A 161 -3.84 11.19 8.24
CA ILE A 161 -4.26 9.79 8.43
C ILE A 161 -3.21 9.01 9.22
N GLY A 162 -1.93 9.17 8.89
CA GLY A 162 -0.86 8.50 9.60
C GLY A 162 -0.75 8.95 11.06
N HIS A 163 -0.91 10.25 11.34
CA HIS A 163 -0.97 10.77 12.70
C HIS A 163 -2.16 10.20 13.47
N GLU A 164 -3.34 10.10 12.84
CA GLU A 164 -4.53 9.47 13.43
C GLU A 164 -4.27 7.99 13.78
N ILE A 165 -3.61 7.24 12.91
CA ILE A 165 -3.26 5.83 13.16
C ILE A 165 -2.27 5.70 14.32
N THR A 166 -1.20 6.50 14.36
CA THR A 166 -0.15 6.40 15.39
C THR A 166 -0.58 6.96 16.74
N THR A 167 -1.48 7.95 16.78
CA THR A 167 -1.87 8.62 18.03
C THR A 167 -3.21 8.19 18.60
N LYS A 168 -4.17 7.74 17.78
CA LYS A 168 -5.49 7.34 18.25
C LYS A 168 -5.73 5.84 18.12
N VAL A 169 -5.46 5.25 16.95
CA VAL A 169 -5.69 3.81 16.73
C VAL A 169 -4.66 2.96 17.48
N LYS A 170 -3.37 3.33 17.41
CA LYS A 170 -2.24 2.62 18.04
C LYS A 170 -2.26 1.10 17.77
N PRO A 171 -2.26 0.68 16.49
CA PRO A 171 -2.31 -0.73 16.17
C PRO A 171 -1.03 -1.44 16.63
N ARG A 172 -1.11 -2.74 16.91
CA ARG A 172 0.08 -3.54 17.23
C ARG A 172 0.82 -4.05 16.00
N ALA A 173 0.21 -3.97 14.83
CA ALA A 173 0.76 -4.31 13.52
C ALA A 173 -0.12 -3.72 12.40
N VAL A 174 0.45 -3.59 11.20
CA VAL A 174 -0.28 -3.23 9.98
C VAL A 174 -0.29 -4.41 9.01
N VAL A 175 -1.47 -4.76 8.50
CA VAL A 175 -1.63 -5.64 7.35
C VAL A 175 -2.03 -4.77 6.16
N VAL A 176 -1.25 -4.82 5.08
CA VAL A 176 -1.43 -3.96 3.92
C VAL A 176 -1.58 -4.74 2.61
N PHE A 177 -2.60 -4.42 1.85
CA PHE A 177 -2.81 -4.93 0.48
C PHE A 177 -2.45 -3.84 -0.51
N SER A 178 -1.63 -4.15 -1.51
CA SER A 178 -1.18 -3.16 -2.52
C SER A 178 -1.66 -3.54 -3.91
N ALA A 179 -2.10 -2.55 -4.69
CA ALA A 179 -2.35 -2.70 -6.12
C ALA A 179 -1.15 -3.27 -6.90
N HIS A 180 0.07 -3.05 -6.39
CA HIS A 180 1.33 -3.43 -7.02
C HIS A 180 1.75 -4.89 -6.78
N TRP A 181 0.93 -5.67 -6.07
CA TRP A 181 1.19 -7.08 -5.84
C TRP A 181 -0.04 -7.95 -6.10
N GLN A 182 -0.08 -8.56 -7.27
CA GLN A 182 -1.01 -9.64 -7.61
C GLN A 182 -0.24 -10.96 -7.71
N ALA A 183 -0.68 -11.98 -6.98
CA ALA A 183 -0.06 -13.30 -7.00
C ALA A 183 -0.63 -14.15 -8.16
N SER A 184 -1.29 -15.26 -7.84
CA SER A 184 -1.98 -16.12 -8.80
C SER A 184 -3.48 -15.84 -8.83
N ARG A 185 -4.24 -16.55 -9.68
CA ARG A 185 -5.69 -16.38 -9.80
C ARG A 185 -6.46 -16.91 -8.58
N ASP A 186 -5.93 -17.92 -7.89
CA ASP A 186 -6.63 -18.69 -6.85
C ASP A 186 -5.89 -18.76 -5.50
N THR A 187 -4.66 -18.24 -5.42
CA THR A 187 -3.83 -18.26 -4.22
C THR A 187 -3.34 -16.86 -3.87
N VAL A 188 -3.56 -16.45 -2.62
CA VAL A 188 -3.02 -15.22 -2.03
C VAL A 188 -1.64 -15.49 -1.43
N GLU A 189 -0.68 -14.63 -1.71
CA GLU A 189 0.63 -14.67 -1.08
C GLU A 189 0.71 -13.67 0.08
N VAL A 190 1.33 -14.07 1.18
CA VAL A 190 1.52 -13.25 2.38
C VAL A 190 3.02 -13.13 2.65
N ASN A 191 3.54 -11.91 2.80
CA ASN A 191 4.95 -11.71 3.10
C ASN A 191 5.23 -12.15 4.54
N ASN A 192 5.93 -13.27 4.72
CA ASN A 192 6.25 -13.84 6.03
C ASN A 192 7.71 -13.62 6.45
N ALA A 193 8.48 -12.85 5.67
CA ALA A 193 9.83 -12.45 6.04
C ALA A 193 9.81 -11.21 6.95
N GLU A 194 10.73 -11.16 7.91
CA GLU A 194 10.82 -10.04 8.86
C GLU A 194 11.73 -8.92 8.33
N ILE A 195 12.81 -9.28 7.63
CA ILE A 195 13.74 -8.31 7.02
C ILE A 195 13.72 -8.50 5.51
N THR A 196 13.31 -7.45 4.80
CA THR A 196 13.17 -7.45 3.33
C THR A 196 13.60 -6.11 2.75
N GLU A 197 14.03 -6.12 1.50
CA GLU A 197 14.39 -4.89 0.78
C GLU A 197 13.14 -4.14 0.32
N LEU A 198 13.28 -2.86 -0.02
CA LEU A 198 12.25 -2.14 -0.76
C LEU A 198 12.28 -2.57 -2.23
N ILE A 199 11.10 -2.68 -2.84
CA ILE A 199 10.94 -2.86 -4.28
C ILE A 199 10.73 -1.47 -4.90
N TYR A 200 11.56 -1.13 -5.89
CA TYR A 200 11.47 0.11 -6.67
C TYR A 200 10.82 -0.18 -8.03
N ASP A 201 9.54 -0.55 -8.02
CA ASP A 201 8.74 -0.96 -9.18
C ASP A 201 8.16 0.25 -9.96
N PHE A 202 8.97 1.30 -10.11
CA PHE A 202 8.66 2.50 -10.88
C PHE A 202 9.87 2.97 -11.70
N TYR A 203 9.62 3.73 -12.77
CA TYR A 203 10.63 4.11 -13.75
C TYR A 203 10.49 5.58 -14.15
N GLY A 204 11.58 6.20 -14.60
CA GLY A 204 11.55 7.56 -15.16
C GLY A 204 11.71 8.70 -14.15
N PHE A 205 11.90 8.39 -12.87
CA PHE A 205 12.07 9.38 -11.80
C PHE A 205 13.54 9.82 -11.60
N PRO A 206 13.80 10.91 -10.86
CA PRO A 206 15.15 11.30 -10.45
C PRO A 206 15.88 10.18 -9.68
N SER A 207 17.22 10.12 -9.79
CA SER A 207 18.00 9.01 -9.21
C SER A 207 17.86 8.88 -7.69
N HIS A 208 17.74 9.99 -6.97
CA HIS A 208 17.60 9.99 -5.50
C HIS A 208 16.32 9.27 -5.02
N TYR A 209 15.29 9.14 -5.86
CA TYR A 209 14.08 8.36 -5.53
C TYR A 209 14.40 6.87 -5.37
N TYR A 210 15.43 6.38 -6.05
CA TYR A 210 15.91 4.99 -5.97
C TYR A 210 16.90 4.77 -4.83
N GLU A 211 17.31 5.83 -4.15
CA GLU A 211 18.16 5.80 -2.96
C GLU A 211 17.32 5.80 -1.67
N GLU A 212 16.02 6.05 -1.80
CA GLU A 212 15.09 6.19 -0.68
C GLU A 212 15.04 4.98 0.23
N LYS A 213 14.81 5.24 1.53
CA LYS A 213 14.68 4.21 2.55
C LYS A 213 13.42 4.44 3.36
N PHE A 214 12.86 3.34 3.86
CA PHE A 214 11.70 3.32 4.74
C PHE A 214 11.89 2.19 5.76
N PRO A 215 12.03 2.50 7.06
CA PRO A 215 12.15 1.49 8.10
C PRO A 215 10.92 0.59 8.11
N ASN A 216 11.12 -0.70 7.83
CA ASN A 216 10.05 -1.70 7.85
C ASN A 216 10.58 -3.01 8.43
N VAL A 217 9.77 -3.65 9.25
CA VAL A 217 10.02 -4.98 9.78
C VAL A 217 8.74 -5.77 9.62
N GLY A 218 8.80 -6.94 9.00
CA GLY A 218 7.67 -7.87 8.92
C GLY A 218 7.44 -8.62 10.23
N SER A 219 6.39 -9.44 10.29
CA SER A 219 6.15 -10.31 11.44
C SER A 219 5.66 -11.67 10.96
N ARG A 220 6.46 -12.72 11.22
CA ARG A 220 6.05 -14.11 10.95
C ARG A 220 4.76 -14.47 11.66
N GLN A 221 4.60 -13.99 12.90
CA GLN A 221 3.40 -14.24 13.70
C GLN A 221 2.15 -13.61 13.08
N VAL A 222 2.21 -12.34 12.67
CA VAL A 222 1.07 -11.66 12.03
C VAL A 222 0.81 -12.25 10.65
N ALA A 223 1.84 -12.56 9.88
CA ALA A 223 1.72 -13.23 8.58
C ALA A 223 1.01 -14.58 8.73
N GLN A 224 1.36 -15.38 9.74
CA GLN A 224 0.69 -16.64 10.01
C GLN A 224 -0.80 -16.45 10.33
N LYS A 225 -1.16 -15.44 11.15
CA LYS A 225 -2.57 -15.12 11.43
C LYS A 225 -3.36 -14.77 10.16
N VAL A 226 -2.76 -14.02 9.24
CA VAL A 226 -3.37 -13.69 7.95
C VAL A 226 -3.58 -14.97 7.13
N ILE A 227 -2.56 -15.81 7.01
CA ILE A 227 -2.65 -17.09 6.27
C ILE A 227 -3.74 -17.98 6.86
N ASP A 228 -3.78 -18.12 8.19
CA ASP A 228 -4.77 -18.95 8.89
C ASP A 228 -6.19 -18.42 8.70
N ALA A 229 -6.38 -17.10 8.74
CA ALA A 229 -7.68 -16.46 8.51
C ALA A 229 -8.18 -16.71 7.07
N ILE A 230 -7.31 -16.54 6.06
CA ILE A 230 -7.65 -16.78 4.66
C ILE A 230 -7.97 -18.26 4.41
N ARG A 231 -7.15 -19.18 4.94
CA ARG A 231 -7.39 -20.62 4.84
C ARG A 231 -8.64 -21.07 5.59
N GLY A 232 -8.91 -20.48 6.75
CA GLY A 232 -10.13 -20.73 7.53
C GLY A 232 -11.40 -20.34 6.80
N ALA A 233 -11.32 -19.40 5.85
CA ALA A 233 -12.42 -19.04 4.94
C ALA A 233 -12.48 -19.91 3.65
N GLY A 234 -11.67 -20.96 3.56
CA GLY A 234 -11.65 -21.89 2.41
C GLY A 234 -10.87 -21.38 1.19
N MET A 235 -10.09 -20.31 1.32
CA MET A 235 -9.24 -19.77 0.25
C MET A 235 -7.80 -20.27 0.37
N LYS A 236 -7.07 -20.37 -0.74
CA LYS A 236 -5.66 -20.73 -0.71
C LYS A 236 -4.81 -19.52 -0.33
N ALA A 237 -3.90 -19.72 0.61
CA ALA A 237 -2.88 -18.74 0.97
C ALA A 237 -1.55 -19.42 1.23
N GLU A 238 -0.44 -18.74 0.92
CA GLU A 238 0.91 -19.20 1.23
C GLU A 238 1.81 -18.05 1.70
N GLY A 239 2.81 -18.40 2.50
CA GLY A 239 3.81 -17.45 2.98
C GLY A 239 5.00 -17.40 2.02
N VAL A 240 5.42 -16.19 1.64
CA VAL A 240 6.55 -15.95 0.74
C VAL A 240 7.51 -14.90 1.32
N LYS A 241 8.75 -14.87 0.83
CA LYS A 241 9.68 -13.76 1.06
C LYS A 241 9.57 -12.76 -0.09
N ARG A 242 9.14 -11.53 0.20
CA ARG A 242 9.03 -10.45 -0.79
C ARG A 242 9.47 -9.12 -0.18
N GLY A 243 10.00 -8.20 -0.99
CA GLY A 243 10.19 -6.82 -0.56
C GLY A 243 8.89 -6.02 -0.47
N LEU A 244 8.96 -4.81 0.09
CA LEU A 244 7.82 -3.89 0.17
C LEU A 244 7.76 -3.02 -1.10
N ASP A 245 6.65 -3.00 -1.84
CA ASP A 245 6.52 -2.17 -3.06
C ASP A 245 6.18 -0.70 -2.80
N HIS A 246 6.40 0.17 -3.80
CA HIS A 246 6.24 1.61 -3.63
C HIS A 246 4.81 2.05 -3.38
N GLY A 247 3.82 1.28 -3.87
CA GLY A 247 2.41 1.48 -3.55
C GLY A 247 2.17 1.46 -2.03
N VAL A 248 3.03 0.80 -1.26
CA VAL A 248 3.06 0.90 0.19
C VAL A 248 4.07 1.93 0.68
N TRP A 249 5.37 1.71 0.46
CA TRP A 249 6.39 2.47 1.20
C TRP A 249 6.46 3.96 0.84
N ALA A 250 6.08 4.37 -0.37
CA ALA A 250 6.10 5.79 -0.75
C ALA A 250 5.00 6.57 -0.03
N SER A 251 3.76 6.07 -0.04
CA SER A 251 2.65 6.68 0.70
C SER A 251 2.83 6.57 2.22
N PHE A 252 3.43 5.47 2.70
CA PHE A 252 3.76 5.28 4.11
C PHE A 252 4.88 6.21 4.58
N LYS A 253 5.82 6.61 3.72
CA LYS A 253 6.81 7.63 4.08
C LYS A 253 6.15 9.00 4.33
N CYS A 254 5.06 9.32 3.64
CA CYS A 254 4.25 10.51 3.92
C CYS A 254 3.43 10.36 5.21
N ALA A 255 2.71 9.23 5.37
CA ALA A 255 1.82 9.01 6.52
C ALA A 255 2.60 8.79 7.83
N PHE A 256 3.68 8.03 7.75
CA PHE A 256 4.51 7.59 8.85
C PHE A 256 5.95 8.08 8.66
N ASP A 257 6.10 9.41 8.62
CA ASP A 257 7.41 10.06 8.52
C ASP A 257 8.38 9.46 9.56
N PRO A 258 9.48 8.83 9.13
CA PRO A 258 10.35 8.09 10.05
C PRO A 258 10.94 8.92 11.18
N ASP A 259 11.09 10.23 10.98
CA ASP A 259 11.73 11.13 11.93
C ASP A 259 10.71 11.77 12.89
N HIS A 260 9.49 12.05 12.42
CA HIS A 260 8.50 12.84 13.17
C HIS A 260 7.25 12.05 13.61
N ASN A 261 6.84 11.03 12.85
CA ASN A 261 5.65 10.20 13.14
C ASN A 261 5.85 8.73 12.72
N PRO A 262 6.88 8.03 13.24
CA PRO A 262 7.18 6.67 12.82
C PRO A 262 6.06 5.68 13.20
N LEU A 263 5.77 4.72 12.31
CA LEU A 263 4.76 3.69 12.55
C LEU A 263 5.14 2.74 13.71
N ASN A 264 6.42 2.40 13.85
CA ASN A 264 7.00 1.59 14.95
C ASN A 264 6.33 0.23 15.24
N VAL A 265 5.57 -0.33 14.29
CA VAL A 265 4.98 -1.67 14.40
C VAL A 265 5.21 -2.49 13.14
N PRO A 266 5.13 -3.83 13.21
CA PRO A 266 5.39 -4.67 12.05
C PRO A 266 4.42 -4.42 10.89
N ILE A 267 4.92 -4.53 9.66
CA ILE A 267 4.13 -4.42 8.42
C ILE A 267 4.13 -5.77 7.72
N VAL A 268 2.95 -6.36 7.55
CA VAL A 268 2.76 -7.57 6.74
C VAL A 268 2.03 -7.18 5.46
N GLN A 269 2.74 -7.33 4.35
CA GLN A 269 2.15 -7.11 3.04
C GLN A 269 1.44 -8.39 2.55
N VAL A 270 0.30 -8.23 1.88
CA VAL A 270 -0.51 -9.33 1.31
C VAL A 270 -0.84 -9.01 -0.14
N SER A 271 -0.80 -10.03 -1.00
CA SER A 271 -1.14 -9.89 -2.41
C SER A 271 -2.65 -9.77 -2.63
N LEU A 272 -3.01 -9.24 -3.79
CA LEU A 272 -4.32 -9.45 -4.41
C LEU A 272 -4.33 -10.75 -5.21
N PHE A 273 -5.51 -11.16 -5.67
CA PHE A 273 -5.62 -12.17 -6.72
C PHE A 273 -5.28 -11.54 -8.08
N LYS A 274 -4.73 -12.34 -8.99
CA LYS A 274 -4.52 -11.94 -10.39
C LYS A 274 -5.79 -12.10 -11.22
N THR A 275 -6.87 -11.46 -10.77
CA THR A 275 -8.19 -11.44 -11.39
C THR A 275 -8.79 -10.04 -11.27
N GLU A 276 -9.80 -9.74 -12.07
CA GLU A 276 -10.61 -8.52 -11.93
C GLU A 276 -11.98 -8.81 -11.29
N ASP A 277 -12.08 -9.90 -10.51
CA ASP A 277 -13.33 -10.28 -9.84
C ASP A 277 -13.53 -9.46 -8.55
N PRO A 278 -14.48 -8.51 -8.51
CA PRO A 278 -14.70 -7.68 -7.33
C PRO A 278 -15.19 -8.49 -6.12
N ILE A 279 -15.95 -9.56 -6.33
CA ILE A 279 -16.53 -10.38 -5.26
C ILE A 279 -15.43 -11.24 -4.63
N GLN A 280 -14.52 -11.78 -5.44
CA GLN A 280 -13.37 -12.52 -4.93
C GLN A 280 -12.53 -11.66 -3.96
N HIS A 281 -12.28 -10.41 -4.32
CA HIS A 281 -11.53 -9.47 -3.48
C HIS A 281 -12.34 -9.03 -2.24
N TYR A 282 -13.67 -8.87 -2.36
CA TYR A 282 -14.53 -8.60 -1.21
C TYR A 282 -14.51 -9.74 -0.19
N ARG A 283 -14.60 -10.99 -0.66
CA ARG A 283 -14.53 -12.19 0.19
C ARG A 283 -13.17 -12.33 0.88
N LEU A 284 -12.07 -11.96 0.21
CA LEU A 284 -10.74 -11.87 0.82
C LEU A 284 -10.73 -10.90 2.01
N GLY A 285 -11.35 -9.73 1.86
CA GLY A 285 -11.53 -8.77 2.94
C GLY A 285 -12.30 -9.34 4.13
N GLN A 286 -13.42 -10.02 3.86
CA GLN A 286 -14.24 -10.65 4.91
C GLN A 286 -13.46 -11.71 5.71
N ALA A 287 -12.61 -12.49 5.04
CA ALA A 287 -11.81 -13.53 5.70
C ALA A 287 -10.85 -12.96 6.76
N ILE A 288 -10.32 -11.76 6.54
CA ILE A 288 -9.34 -11.12 7.42
C ILE A 288 -9.95 -10.06 8.35
N ALA A 289 -11.27 -9.84 8.30
CA ALA A 289 -11.95 -8.82 9.10
C ALA A 289 -11.70 -8.96 10.62
N LYS A 290 -11.61 -10.20 11.13
CA LYS A 290 -11.38 -10.48 12.55
C LYS A 290 -10.02 -10.00 13.08
N LEU A 291 -9.03 -9.79 12.21
CA LEU A 291 -7.72 -9.27 12.63
C LEU A 291 -7.85 -7.89 13.30
N ARG A 292 -8.88 -7.12 12.94
CA ARG A 292 -9.17 -5.80 13.51
C ARG A 292 -9.51 -5.86 15.00
N GLU A 293 -10.14 -6.94 15.46
CA GLU A 293 -10.46 -7.19 16.87
C GLU A 293 -9.19 -7.45 17.69
N GLU A 294 -8.14 -7.91 17.02
CA GLU A 294 -6.80 -8.12 17.59
C GLU A 294 -5.91 -6.88 17.53
N ASN A 295 -6.47 -5.69 17.31
CA ASN A 295 -5.74 -4.44 17.15
C ASN A 295 -4.71 -4.45 15.99
N ILE A 296 -5.02 -5.17 14.90
CA ILE A 296 -4.23 -5.13 13.66
C ILE A 296 -4.91 -4.17 12.68
N GLN A 297 -4.21 -3.10 12.32
CA GLN A 297 -4.70 -2.13 11.34
C GLN A 297 -4.65 -2.72 9.93
N ILE A 298 -5.78 -2.70 9.22
CA ILE A 298 -5.84 -3.06 7.81
C ILE A 298 -5.78 -1.80 6.96
N ILE A 299 -4.83 -1.75 6.03
CA ILE A 299 -4.71 -0.68 5.04
C ILE A 299 -4.79 -1.31 3.65
N VAL A 300 -5.55 -0.71 2.76
CA VAL A 300 -5.63 -1.14 1.37
C VAL A 300 -5.17 0.02 0.48
N SER A 301 -4.11 -0.22 -0.28
CA SER A 301 -3.39 0.80 -1.03
C SER A 301 -3.63 0.65 -2.52
N GLY A 302 -4.16 1.70 -3.15
CA GLY A 302 -4.51 1.74 -4.56
C GLY A 302 -4.64 3.18 -5.04
N MET A 303 -5.59 3.45 -5.93
CA MET A 303 -5.97 4.80 -6.36
C MET A 303 -7.46 4.85 -6.70
N ALA A 304 -8.14 5.93 -6.33
CA ALA A 304 -9.57 6.08 -6.58
C ALA A 304 -9.90 6.18 -8.09
N VAL A 305 -9.04 6.86 -8.85
CA VAL A 305 -9.02 6.88 -10.32
C VAL A 305 -7.55 6.78 -10.75
N HIS A 306 -7.24 5.89 -11.69
CA HIS A 306 -5.88 5.60 -12.11
C HIS A 306 -5.78 5.32 -13.62
N ASN A 307 -5.59 6.38 -14.41
CA ASN A 307 -5.31 6.26 -15.84
C ASN A 307 -4.04 7.03 -16.22
N LEU A 308 -2.92 6.30 -16.23
CA LEU A 308 -1.62 6.85 -16.62
C LEU A 308 -1.51 7.11 -18.14
N ARG A 309 -2.36 6.49 -18.98
CA ARG A 309 -2.35 6.72 -20.43
C ARG A 309 -2.79 8.15 -20.76
N ASP A 310 -3.73 8.66 -19.96
CA ASP A 310 -4.29 10.00 -20.15
C ASP A 310 -3.58 11.08 -19.32
N LEU A 311 -2.74 10.70 -18.36
CA LEU A 311 -1.92 11.63 -17.58
C LEU A 311 -1.08 12.56 -18.47
N ARG A 312 -0.66 12.06 -19.65
CA ARG A 312 0.08 12.87 -20.62
C ARG A 312 -0.72 14.02 -21.24
N PHE A 313 -2.04 13.93 -21.24
CA PHE A 313 -2.93 14.94 -21.80
C PHE A 313 -3.30 16.01 -20.78
N THR A 314 -2.97 15.79 -19.51
CA THR A 314 -3.29 16.69 -18.39
C THR A 314 -2.05 17.43 -17.90
N PHE A 315 -0.94 17.38 -18.66
CA PHE A 315 0.28 18.09 -18.31
C PHE A 315 0.06 19.61 -18.36
N GLY A 316 0.26 20.26 -17.22
CA GLY A 316 0.08 21.71 -17.07
C GLY A 316 -1.38 22.14 -16.88
N ASP A 317 -2.32 21.21 -16.96
CA ASP A 317 -3.74 21.45 -16.70
C ASP A 317 -4.27 20.39 -15.72
N SER A 318 -4.44 20.82 -14.47
CA SER A 318 -4.98 19.96 -13.40
C SER A 318 -6.49 19.79 -13.50
N THR A 319 -7.17 20.35 -14.50
CA THR A 319 -8.62 20.20 -14.66
C THR A 319 -8.97 18.71 -14.74
N PRO A 320 -9.87 18.21 -13.88
CA PRO A 320 -10.29 16.82 -13.91
C PRO A 320 -10.90 16.46 -15.25
N MET A 321 -10.49 15.33 -15.82
CA MET A 321 -11.20 14.75 -16.96
C MET A 321 -12.64 14.38 -16.53
N PRO A 322 -13.62 14.41 -17.44
CA PRO A 322 -15.02 14.13 -17.10
C PRO A 322 -15.22 12.78 -16.39
N TYR A 323 -14.52 11.73 -16.83
CA TYR A 323 -14.58 10.41 -16.18
C TYR A 323 -13.91 10.42 -14.80
N THR A 324 -12.85 11.22 -14.59
CA THR A 324 -12.21 11.36 -13.28
C THR A 324 -13.19 11.92 -12.27
N ALA A 325 -13.90 12.99 -12.64
CA ALA A 325 -14.89 13.61 -11.77
C ALA A 325 -16.10 12.69 -11.53
N SER A 326 -16.59 12.00 -12.56
CA SER A 326 -17.74 11.10 -12.46
C SER A 326 -17.44 9.84 -11.64
N PHE A 327 -16.31 9.20 -11.89
CA PHE A 327 -15.94 7.94 -11.23
C PHE A 327 -15.55 8.14 -9.77
N ASP A 328 -14.90 9.25 -9.41
CA ASP A 328 -14.62 9.60 -8.01
C ASP A 328 -15.91 9.73 -7.16
N GLU A 329 -16.95 10.37 -7.70
CA GLU A 329 -18.24 10.49 -7.02
C GLU A 329 -18.96 9.15 -6.94
N ALA A 330 -18.92 8.36 -8.01
CA ALA A 330 -19.50 7.02 -8.02
C ALA A 330 -18.81 6.08 -7.02
N LEU A 331 -17.48 6.17 -6.89
CA LEU A 331 -16.73 5.42 -5.90
C LEU A 331 -17.11 5.86 -4.48
N ARG A 332 -17.24 7.16 -4.22
CA ARG A 332 -17.77 7.65 -2.94
C ARG A 332 -19.10 6.99 -2.63
N ASP A 333 -20.05 7.05 -3.54
CA ASP A 333 -21.40 6.54 -3.32
C ASP A 333 -21.38 5.03 -3.02
N ALA A 334 -20.60 4.26 -3.78
CA ALA A 334 -20.44 2.83 -3.54
C ALA A 334 -19.82 2.52 -2.17
N VAL A 335 -18.80 3.28 -1.76
CA VAL A 335 -18.12 3.10 -0.45
C VAL A 335 -19.02 3.48 0.72
N THR A 336 -19.77 4.58 0.60
CA THR A 336 -20.65 5.11 1.65
C THR A 336 -22.02 4.42 1.69
N THR A 337 -22.30 3.54 0.74
CA THR A 337 -23.52 2.72 0.72
C THR A 337 -23.63 1.90 2.03
N PRO A 338 -24.85 1.73 2.58
CA PRO A 338 -25.07 0.89 3.75
C PRO A 338 -24.45 -0.51 3.60
N PRO A 339 -23.86 -1.08 4.67
CA PRO A 339 -23.09 -2.32 4.58
C PRO A 339 -23.78 -3.46 3.81
N ALA A 340 -25.08 -3.66 4.03
CA ALA A 340 -25.85 -4.72 3.37
C ALA A 340 -25.93 -4.61 1.83
N GLN A 341 -25.68 -3.43 1.26
CA GLN A 341 -25.75 -3.18 -0.19
C GLN A 341 -24.37 -2.87 -0.80
N ARG A 342 -23.34 -2.67 0.03
CA ARG A 342 -22.02 -2.19 -0.39
C ARG A 342 -21.33 -3.12 -1.39
N GLU A 343 -21.38 -4.43 -1.16
CA GLU A 343 -20.78 -5.43 -2.07
C GLU A 343 -21.32 -5.27 -3.49
N LYS A 344 -22.65 -5.17 -3.62
CA LYS A 344 -23.32 -4.97 -4.91
C LYS A 344 -22.95 -3.62 -5.52
N ALA A 345 -22.96 -2.55 -4.73
CA ALA A 345 -22.63 -1.21 -5.21
C ALA A 345 -21.20 -1.13 -5.78
N LEU A 346 -20.22 -1.75 -5.10
CA LEU A 346 -18.85 -1.84 -5.58
C LEU A 346 -18.72 -2.74 -6.82
N ALA A 347 -19.40 -3.88 -6.87
CA ALA A 347 -19.39 -4.74 -8.05
C ALA A 347 -20.04 -4.06 -9.29
N ASP A 348 -21.07 -3.24 -9.09
CA ASP A 348 -21.70 -2.48 -10.16
C ASP A 348 -20.88 -1.27 -10.61
N LEU A 349 -20.03 -0.73 -9.73
CA LEU A 349 -19.08 0.34 -10.08
C LEU A 349 -18.19 -0.06 -11.27
N LEU A 350 -17.71 -1.31 -11.28
CA LEU A 350 -16.86 -1.85 -12.36
C LEU A 350 -17.61 -2.02 -13.70
N LYS A 351 -18.95 -1.93 -13.70
CA LYS A 351 -19.80 -2.08 -14.90
C LYS A 351 -20.18 -0.74 -15.53
N ARG A 352 -19.83 0.39 -14.91
CA ARG A 352 -20.14 1.71 -15.44
C ARG A 352 -19.44 1.94 -16.78
N GLY A 353 -20.06 2.73 -17.66
CA GLY A 353 -19.52 3.05 -18.98
C GLY A 353 -18.17 3.79 -18.95
N ASP A 354 -17.87 4.50 -17.87
CA ASP A 354 -16.62 5.23 -17.65
C ASP A 354 -15.57 4.43 -16.86
N ALA A 355 -15.89 3.22 -16.38
CA ALA A 355 -15.02 2.46 -15.49
C ALA A 355 -13.66 2.13 -16.11
N ARG A 356 -13.63 1.75 -17.39
CA ARG A 356 -12.38 1.45 -18.12
C ARG A 356 -11.58 2.70 -18.51
N GLN A 357 -12.20 3.87 -18.56
CA GLN A 357 -11.48 5.13 -18.70
C GLN A 357 -10.85 5.54 -17.36
N ALA A 358 -11.58 5.37 -16.26
CA ALA A 358 -11.05 5.63 -14.92
C ALA A 358 -9.93 4.65 -14.54
N HIS A 359 -10.05 3.39 -14.96
CA HIS A 359 -9.16 2.28 -14.64
C HIS A 359 -8.98 1.37 -15.85
N PRO A 360 -7.94 1.55 -16.68
CA PRO A 360 -7.66 0.68 -17.82
C PRO A 360 -7.57 -0.80 -17.42
N THR A 361 -7.04 -1.04 -16.22
CA THR A 361 -7.06 -2.29 -15.45
C THR A 361 -7.52 -1.97 -14.04
N PHE A 362 -8.21 -2.89 -13.37
CA PHE A 362 -8.81 -2.61 -12.06
C PHE A 362 -7.86 -2.84 -10.86
N ASP A 363 -6.57 -3.11 -11.08
CA ASP A 363 -5.58 -3.38 -10.03
C ASP A 363 -5.52 -2.30 -8.95
N HIS A 364 -5.57 -1.01 -9.32
CA HIS A 364 -5.61 0.10 -8.35
C HIS A 364 -6.96 0.29 -7.65
N LEU A 365 -8.04 -0.32 -8.17
CA LEU A 365 -9.39 -0.22 -7.61
C LEU A 365 -9.74 -1.41 -6.69
N LEU A 366 -9.26 -2.62 -7.00
CA LEU A 366 -9.56 -3.83 -6.24
C LEU A 366 -9.15 -3.80 -4.75
N PRO A 367 -8.09 -3.08 -4.30
CA PRO A 367 -7.79 -2.92 -2.89
C PRO A 367 -8.99 -2.42 -2.06
N ILE A 368 -9.80 -1.48 -2.58
CA ILE A 368 -10.96 -0.99 -1.82
C ILE A 368 -12.05 -2.04 -1.62
N HIS A 369 -12.11 -3.05 -2.49
CA HIS A 369 -13.04 -4.17 -2.34
C HIS A 369 -12.62 -5.07 -1.18
N VAL A 370 -11.32 -5.33 -1.05
CA VAL A 370 -10.75 -5.99 0.14
C VAL A 370 -11.04 -5.15 1.40
N GLY A 371 -10.83 -3.84 1.34
CA GLY A 371 -11.10 -2.95 2.47
C GLY A 371 -12.57 -2.95 2.90
N ALA A 372 -13.50 -2.91 1.93
CA ALA A 372 -14.93 -2.96 2.17
C ALA A 372 -15.39 -4.31 2.73
N GLY A 373 -14.79 -5.42 2.29
CA GLY A 373 -15.02 -6.74 2.88
C GLY A 373 -14.55 -6.82 4.33
N ALA A 374 -13.38 -6.26 4.62
CA ALA A 374 -12.80 -6.21 5.97
C ALA A 374 -13.55 -5.26 6.91
N ALA A 375 -14.25 -4.26 6.36
CA ALA A 375 -15.07 -3.32 7.11
C ALA A 375 -16.23 -3.99 7.84
N GLY A 376 -16.78 -5.09 7.29
CA GLY A 376 -18.01 -5.69 7.79
C GLY A 376 -19.14 -4.65 7.82
N ASP A 377 -19.75 -4.49 8.99
CA ASP A 377 -20.89 -3.59 9.19
C ASP A 377 -20.52 -2.11 9.39
N ASP A 378 -19.24 -1.76 9.32
CA ASP A 378 -18.84 -0.36 9.44
C ASP A 378 -19.31 0.46 8.24
N VAL A 379 -19.76 1.69 8.50
CA VAL A 379 -20.05 2.66 7.46
C VAL A 379 -18.74 3.20 6.89
N GLY A 380 -18.65 3.27 5.55
CA GLY A 380 -17.55 3.91 4.85
C GLY A 380 -17.72 5.42 4.80
N LYS A 381 -16.61 6.16 4.86
CA LYS A 381 -16.55 7.62 4.74
C LYS A 381 -15.43 8.02 3.81
N ARG A 382 -15.69 8.96 2.89
CA ARG A 382 -14.65 9.68 2.16
C ARG A 382 -14.03 10.72 3.10
N LEU A 383 -12.78 10.53 3.51
CA LEU A 383 -12.07 11.45 4.39
C LEU A 383 -11.70 12.75 3.66
N TRP A 384 -11.33 12.61 2.39
CA TRP A 384 -10.88 13.70 1.53
C TRP A 384 -10.84 13.21 0.07
N THR A 385 -10.84 14.14 -0.89
CA THR A 385 -10.50 13.85 -2.29
C THR A 385 -9.91 15.11 -2.96
N LEU A 386 -9.07 14.86 -3.95
CA LEU A 386 -8.69 15.81 -4.99
C LEU A 386 -8.77 15.07 -6.31
N LYS A 387 -9.52 15.64 -7.25
CA LYS A 387 -9.61 15.17 -8.64
C LYS A 387 -8.64 16.05 -9.42
N GLU A 388 -7.76 15.46 -10.20
CA GLU A 388 -6.85 16.23 -11.04
C GLU A 388 -6.45 15.43 -12.27
N GLY A 389 -6.62 16.03 -13.45
CA GLY A 389 -6.40 15.36 -14.71
C GLY A 389 -7.09 13.99 -14.77
N SER A 390 -6.31 12.93 -14.94
CA SER A 390 -6.74 11.54 -15.07
C SER A 390 -6.70 10.75 -13.74
N MET A 391 -6.54 11.42 -12.59
CA MET A 391 -6.29 10.81 -11.29
C MET A 391 -7.24 11.33 -10.21
N SER A 392 -7.54 10.50 -9.21
CA SER A 392 -8.22 10.91 -7.98
C SER A 392 -7.47 10.42 -6.76
N TRP A 393 -7.33 11.31 -5.79
CA TRP A 393 -6.67 11.07 -4.51
C TRP A 393 -7.65 10.80 -3.36
N ALA A 394 -8.87 10.34 -3.66
CA ALA A 394 -9.84 10.07 -2.62
C ALA A 394 -9.28 9.09 -1.58
N GLN A 395 -9.41 9.46 -0.31
CA GLN A 395 -9.01 8.67 0.84
C GLN A 395 -10.29 8.21 1.55
N PHE A 396 -10.37 6.95 1.95
CA PHE A 396 -11.55 6.42 2.63
C PHE A 396 -11.19 5.76 3.96
N ARG A 397 -12.12 5.80 4.90
CA ARG A 397 -12.08 5.05 6.16
C ARG A 397 -13.40 4.31 6.32
N PHE A 398 -13.33 3.06 6.76
CA PHE A 398 -14.47 2.32 7.26
C PHE A 398 -14.38 2.21 8.78
N GLY A 399 -15.44 2.62 9.45
CA GLY A 399 -15.55 2.58 10.90
C GLY A 399 -15.09 3.89 11.54
N GLU A 400 -15.54 4.07 12.76
CA GLU A 400 -15.15 5.21 13.59
C GLU A 400 -13.94 4.87 14.43
N ILE A 401 -13.25 5.93 14.85
CA ILE A 401 -12.20 5.83 15.86
C ILE A 401 -12.87 6.10 17.18
N GLY A 402 -12.63 5.23 18.16
CA GLY A 402 -13.13 5.44 19.51
C GLY A 402 -12.82 6.87 19.97
N ALA A 403 -13.83 7.58 20.45
CA ALA A 403 -13.60 8.85 21.12
C ALA A 403 -12.76 8.58 22.37
N GLU A 404 -11.68 9.34 22.56
CA GLU A 404 -10.91 9.33 23.81
C GLU A 404 -11.76 9.81 25.00
#